data_AF-A0A2D5ZRB2-F1
#
_entry.id   AF-A0A2D5ZRB2-F1
#
_cell.length_a   1.000
_cell.length_b   1.000
_cell.length_c   1.000
_cell.angle_alpha   90.00
_cell.angle_beta   90.00
_cell.angle_gamma   90.00
#
_symmetry.space_group_name_H-M   'P 1'
#
loop_
_entity.id
_entity.type
_entity.pdbx_description
1 polymer ?
#
loop_
_entity_poly.entity_id
_entity_poly.type
_entity_poly.pdbx_seq_one_letter_code
_entity_poly.pdbx_strand_id
1 'polypeptide(L)'
;MPVPEGLAMSLAYVASGLALLILAKIAKDITTPFSIDEELTARDNRALALSISGYYLGVTAIFIGAATGADIEAATRLEAAAELGGDLAYAIGGIVLLNLGRWLLDRLVLPRFSTRKEIIEDRNIGTGAVEAGAYVATALVVAGAAHGESGGAMSTLAFFAAGQVALIAFAKLYDWITPYDLHEEIESDNVAAGVAFGGSMVAIGVVLLRATMEPYVGFAENAGHFLPLIVIGFVALVVARFVTDRALLPNSSLSHEIA
;
A
#
# COMPACT_ATOMS: atom_id res chain seq x y z
N MET A 1 9.05 -33.32 23.93
CA MET A 1 8.24 -33.74 22.77
C MET A 1 8.72 -32.97 21.56
N PRO A 2 8.95 -33.60 20.40
CA PRO A 2 9.23 -32.86 19.17
C PRO A 2 8.03 -31.94 18.86
N VAL A 3 8.32 -30.71 18.44
CA VAL A 3 7.29 -29.77 17.97
C VAL A 3 6.66 -30.37 16.72
N PRO A 4 5.32 -30.43 16.58
CA PRO A 4 4.66 -30.85 15.35
C PRO A 4 5.16 -30.02 14.17
N GLU A 5 5.47 -30.64 13.03
CA GLU A 5 6.18 -29.98 11.93
C GLU A 5 5.46 -28.72 11.40
N GLY A 6 4.13 -28.74 11.37
CA GLY A 6 3.33 -27.56 11.01
C GLY A 6 3.48 -26.40 12.01
N LEU A 7 3.58 -26.67 13.32
CA LEU A 7 3.76 -25.63 14.34
C LEU A 7 5.14 -24.97 14.22
N ALA A 8 6.19 -25.75 13.92
CA ALA A 8 7.53 -25.20 13.72
C ALA A 8 7.58 -24.24 12.52
N MET A 9 6.88 -24.57 11.44
CA MET A 9 6.79 -23.72 10.25
C MET A 9 6.00 -22.43 10.52
N SER A 10 4.84 -22.52 11.18
CA SER A 10 4.07 -21.33 11.56
C SER A 10 4.88 -20.37 12.44
N LEU A 11 5.66 -20.90 13.39
CA LEU A 11 6.56 -20.09 14.21
C LEU A 11 7.68 -19.45 13.38
N ALA A 12 8.20 -20.14 12.37
CA ALA A 12 9.18 -19.58 11.45
C ALA A 12 8.59 -18.41 10.65
N TYR A 13 7.39 -18.54 10.10
CA TYR A 13 6.70 -17.45 9.40
C TYR A 13 6.44 -16.24 10.32
N VAL A 14 6.03 -16.47 11.57
CA VAL A 14 5.86 -15.38 12.56
C VAL A 14 7.19 -14.68 12.84
N ALA A 15 8.28 -15.43 13.06
CA ALA A 15 9.60 -14.87 13.29
C ALA A 15 10.09 -14.07 12.07
N SER A 16 9.87 -14.58 10.86
CA SER A 16 10.16 -13.91 9.59
C SER A 16 9.37 -12.60 9.45
N GLY A 17 8.08 -12.60 9.77
CA GLY A 17 7.26 -11.39 9.75
C GLY A 17 7.79 -10.31 10.72
N LEU A 18 8.17 -10.70 11.94
CA LEU A 18 8.79 -9.77 12.90
C LEU A 18 10.13 -9.23 12.39
N ALA A 19 10.98 -10.10 11.82
CA ALA A 19 12.25 -9.70 11.23
C ALA A 19 12.05 -8.70 10.07
N LEU A 20 11.05 -8.93 9.21
CA LEU A 20 10.69 -8.01 8.13
C LEU A 20 10.20 -6.66 8.62
N LEU A 21 9.40 -6.61 9.70
CA LEU A 21 8.98 -5.34 10.30
C LEU A 21 10.18 -4.55 10.87
N ILE A 22 11.14 -5.23 11.49
CA ILE A 22 12.39 -4.61 11.95
C ILE A 22 13.20 -4.08 10.75
N LEU A 23 13.34 -4.88 9.69
CA LEU A 23 14.01 -4.46 8.47
C LEU A 23 13.32 -3.26 7.81
N ALA A 24 11.99 -3.25 7.80
CA ALA A 24 11.20 -2.14 7.28
C ALA A 24 11.45 -0.86 8.09
N LYS A 25 11.47 -0.94 9.43
CA LYS A 25 11.85 0.19 10.29
C LYS A 25 13.22 0.73 9.91
N ILE A 26 14.22 -0.15 9.80
CA ILE A 26 15.60 0.24 9.44
C ILE A 26 15.62 0.91 8.06
N ALA A 27 14.94 0.34 7.07
CA ALA A 27 14.84 0.93 5.74
C ALA A 27 14.21 2.34 5.78
N LYS A 28 13.20 2.54 6.64
CA LYS A 28 12.54 3.83 6.82
C LYS A 28 13.43 4.85 7.54
N ASP A 29 14.13 4.44 8.59
CA ASP A 29 15.11 5.28 9.30
C ASP A 29 16.26 5.72 8.36
N ILE A 30 16.71 4.87 7.44
CA ILE A 30 17.76 5.21 6.46
C ILE A 30 17.26 6.18 5.38
N THR A 31 15.99 6.05 4.97
CA THR A 31 15.41 6.84 3.87
C THR A 31 14.82 8.17 4.32
N THR A 32 14.77 8.43 5.64
CA THR A 32 14.24 9.67 6.21
C THR A 32 15.31 10.44 6.97
N PRO A 33 15.27 11.79 6.96
CA PRO A 33 16.28 12.61 7.62
C PRO A 33 15.99 12.88 9.11
N PHE A 34 15.05 12.14 9.72
CA PHE A 34 14.61 12.32 11.11
C PHE A 34 14.56 10.98 11.82
N SER A 35 14.65 10.99 13.15
CA SER A 35 14.51 9.77 13.96
C SER A 35 13.04 9.41 14.14
N ILE A 36 12.62 8.25 13.62
CA ILE A 36 11.26 7.76 13.82
C ILE A 36 10.99 7.55 15.32
N ASP A 37 11.96 6.99 16.04
CA ASP A 37 11.79 6.69 17.47
C ASP A 37 11.62 7.97 18.29
N GLU A 38 12.40 9.03 18.02
CA GLU A 38 12.24 10.32 18.71
C GLU A 38 10.86 10.96 18.42
N GLU A 39 10.45 10.96 17.15
CA GLU A 39 9.16 11.52 16.73
C GLU A 39 7.97 10.77 17.34
N LEU A 40 8.02 9.43 17.39
CA LEU A 40 6.93 8.61 17.92
C LEU A 40 6.88 8.60 19.46
N THR A 41 8.03 8.63 20.14
CA THR A 41 8.08 8.44 21.60
C THR A 41 8.22 9.73 22.39
N ALA A 42 9.16 10.60 22.00
CA ALA A 42 9.45 11.83 22.75
C ALA A 42 8.55 12.98 22.31
N ARG A 43 8.23 13.06 21.01
CA ARG A 43 7.42 14.15 20.45
C ARG A 43 5.92 13.84 20.33
N ASP A 44 5.53 12.58 20.53
CA ASP A 44 4.15 12.06 20.38
C ASP A 44 3.52 12.47 19.04
N ASN A 45 4.27 12.31 17.95
CA ASN A 45 3.83 12.70 16.62
C ASN A 45 2.80 11.72 16.05
N ARG A 46 1.51 12.05 16.22
CA ARG A 46 0.38 11.23 15.77
C ARG A 46 0.25 11.14 14.25
N ALA A 47 0.64 12.19 13.52
CA ALA A 47 0.65 12.17 12.07
C ALA A 47 1.65 11.13 11.55
N LEU A 48 2.87 11.12 12.11
CA LEU A 48 3.86 10.11 11.78
C LEU A 48 3.42 8.72 12.23
N ALA A 49 2.81 8.59 13.41
CA ALA A 49 2.29 7.31 13.90
C ALA A 49 1.27 6.69 12.94
N LEU A 50 0.37 7.49 12.39
CA LEU A 50 -0.61 7.04 11.40
C LEU A 50 0.07 6.60 10.09
N SER A 51 0.99 7.41 9.56
CA SER A 51 1.77 7.09 8.37
C SER A 51 2.55 5.77 8.52
N ILE A 52 3.32 5.62 9.61
CA ILE A 52 4.12 4.42 9.90
C ILE A 52 3.25 3.18 10.12
N SER A 53 2.05 3.35 10.67
CA SER A 53 1.08 2.24 10.79
C SER A 53 0.68 1.71 9.41
N GLY A 54 0.39 2.59 8.45
CA GLY A 54 0.12 2.19 7.06
C GLY A 54 1.32 1.54 6.38
N TYR A 55 2.54 2.01 6.67
CA TYR A 55 3.77 1.40 6.18
C TYR A 55 3.93 -0.05 6.67
N TYR A 56 3.77 -0.32 7.98
CA TYR A 56 3.87 -1.68 8.51
C TYR A 56 2.72 -2.59 8.06
N LEU A 57 1.51 -2.07 7.92
CA LEU A 57 0.40 -2.81 7.29
C LEU A 57 0.74 -3.19 5.85
N GLY A 58 1.34 -2.27 5.09
CA GLY A 58 1.82 -2.53 3.75
C GLY A 58 2.87 -3.65 3.69
N VAL A 59 3.90 -3.58 4.53
CA VAL A 59 4.93 -4.64 4.61
C VAL A 59 4.32 -6.00 4.96
N THR A 60 3.35 -6.01 5.87
CA THR A 60 2.60 -7.23 6.22
C THR A 60 1.85 -7.77 5.01
N ALA A 61 1.15 -6.92 4.26
CA ALA A 61 0.43 -7.33 3.05
C ALA A 61 1.36 -7.89 1.97
N ILE A 62 2.53 -7.28 1.76
CA ILE A 62 3.55 -7.77 0.83
C ILE A 62 4.00 -9.18 1.24
N PHE A 63 4.31 -9.37 2.52
CA PHE A 63 4.76 -10.68 3.02
C PHE A 63 3.67 -11.75 2.86
N ILE A 64 2.41 -11.42 3.15
CA ILE A 64 1.27 -12.32 2.91
C ILE A 64 1.13 -12.64 1.41
N GLY A 65 1.27 -11.64 0.54
CA GLY A 65 1.18 -11.83 -0.90
C GLY A 65 2.22 -12.83 -1.43
N ALA A 66 3.48 -12.67 -1.01
CA ALA A 66 4.55 -13.60 -1.33
C ALA A 66 4.28 -15.01 -0.76
N ALA A 67 4.02 -15.10 0.55
CA ALA A 67 3.83 -16.36 1.27
C ALA A 67 2.59 -17.18 0.85
N THR A 68 1.66 -16.60 0.10
CA THR A 68 0.45 -17.28 -0.37
C THR A 68 0.47 -17.58 -1.87
N GLY A 69 1.51 -17.15 -2.60
CA GLY A 69 1.60 -17.30 -4.05
C GLY A 69 2.07 -18.67 -4.53
N ALA A 70 2.71 -19.46 -3.66
CA ALA A 70 3.20 -20.79 -4.00
C ALA A 70 2.10 -21.85 -3.83
N ASP A 71 1.66 -22.46 -4.94
CA ASP A 71 0.72 -23.61 -4.95
C ASP A 71 1.40 -24.96 -4.64
N ILE A 72 2.70 -24.98 -4.38
CA ILE A 72 3.47 -26.21 -4.15
C ILE A 72 3.53 -26.48 -2.64
N GLU A 73 2.96 -27.59 -2.18
CA GLU A 73 3.25 -28.08 -0.83
C GLU A 73 4.66 -28.67 -0.80
N ALA A 74 5.56 -28.03 -0.04
CA ALA A 74 6.90 -28.56 0.22
C ALA A 74 6.83 -29.99 0.79
N ALA A 75 7.47 -30.94 0.09
CA ALA A 75 7.55 -32.34 0.53
C ALA A 75 8.67 -32.56 1.54
N THR A 76 9.66 -31.65 1.58
CA THR A 76 10.83 -31.74 2.47
C THR A 76 11.10 -30.44 3.23
N ARG A 77 11.83 -30.55 4.34
CA ARG A 77 12.28 -29.38 5.12
C ARG A 77 13.20 -28.44 4.33
N LEU A 78 13.94 -28.97 3.36
CA LEU A 78 14.81 -28.16 2.50
C LEU A 78 13.99 -27.33 1.52
N GLU A 79 12.96 -27.92 0.91
CA GLU A 79 12.01 -27.22 0.04
C GLU A 79 11.26 -26.14 0.80
N ALA A 80 10.74 -26.45 1.99
CA ALA A 80 10.03 -25.46 2.80
C ALA A 80 10.94 -24.29 3.25
N ALA A 81 12.22 -24.57 3.53
CA ALA A 81 13.19 -23.52 3.82
C ALA A 81 13.54 -22.67 2.58
N ALA A 82 13.54 -23.27 1.39
CA ALA A 82 13.77 -22.56 0.14
C ALA A 82 12.57 -21.66 -0.23
N GLU A 83 11.34 -22.14 -0.05
CA GLU A 83 10.10 -21.37 -0.24
C GLU A 83 10.07 -20.15 0.69
N LEU A 84 10.27 -20.34 2.00
CA LEU A 84 10.36 -19.24 2.94
C LEU A 84 11.49 -18.25 2.57
N GLY A 85 12.60 -18.75 2.03
CA GLY A 85 13.69 -17.92 1.52
C GLY A 85 13.27 -17.08 0.31
N GLY A 86 12.48 -17.64 -0.59
CA GLY A 86 11.85 -16.94 -1.72
C GLY A 86 10.89 -15.85 -1.25
N ASP A 87 9.96 -16.21 -0.35
CA ASP A 87 8.99 -15.29 0.24
C ASP A 87 9.68 -14.07 0.88
N LEU A 88 10.75 -14.33 1.64
CA LEU A 88 11.56 -13.29 2.28
C LEU A 88 12.27 -12.41 1.24
N ALA A 89 12.81 -12.99 0.16
CA ALA A 89 13.46 -12.23 -0.90
C ALA A 89 12.47 -11.29 -1.60
N TYR A 90 11.27 -11.78 -1.92
CA TYR A 90 10.19 -10.97 -2.48
C TYR A 90 9.70 -9.90 -1.50
N ALA A 91 9.56 -10.21 -0.22
CA ALA A 91 9.17 -9.23 0.79
C ALA A 91 10.21 -8.12 0.96
N ILE A 92 11.50 -8.46 0.98
CA ILE A 92 12.60 -7.47 1.02
C ILE A 92 12.59 -6.60 -0.24
N GLY A 93 12.46 -7.20 -1.43
CA GLY A 93 12.30 -6.45 -2.68
C GLY A 93 11.07 -5.54 -2.64
N GLY A 94 9.97 -6.02 -2.09
CA GLY A 94 8.73 -5.26 -1.91
C GLY A 94 8.89 -4.09 -0.95
N ILE A 95 9.67 -4.19 0.12
CA ILE A 95 10.02 -3.06 1.00
C ILE A 95 10.74 -1.95 0.23
N VAL A 96 11.65 -2.32 -0.69
CA VAL A 96 12.32 -1.35 -1.57
C VAL A 96 11.32 -0.68 -2.51
N LEU A 97 10.47 -1.47 -3.17
CA LEU A 97 9.43 -0.95 -4.07
C LEU A 97 8.40 -0.08 -3.35
N LEU A 98 8.07 -0.41 -2.10
CA LEU A 98 7.15 0.37 -1.27
C LEU A 98 7.68 1.78 -0.99
N ASN A 99 8.97 1.89 -0.64
CA ASN A 99 9.62 3.19 -0.43
C ASN A 99 9.75 3.99 -1.73
N LEU A 100 10.12 3.33 -2.84
CA LEU A 100 10.16 3.96 -4.16
C LEU A 100 8.77 4.46 -4.59
N GLY A 101 7.75 3.63 -4.39
CA GLY A 101 6.38 3.95 -4.74
C GLY A 101 5.84 5.12 -3.94
N ARG A 102 6.17 5.20 -2.64
CA ARG A 102 5.85 6.38 -1.82
C ARG A 102 6.48 7.64 -2.38
N TRP A 103 7.76 7.60 -2.70
CA TRP A 103 8.49 8.74 -3.28
C TRP A 103 7.86 9.20 -4.60
N LEU A 104 7.43 8.27 -5.46
CA LEU A 104 6.72 8.59 -6.69
C LEU A 104 5.37 9.27 -6.43
N LEU A 105 4.57 8.74 -5.50
CA LEU A 105 3.28 9.31 -5.15
C LEU A 105 3.43 10.71 -4.54
N ASP A 106 4.40 10.92 -3.65
CA ASP A 106 4.71 12.26 -3.13
C ASP A 106 4.94 13.26 -4.26
N ARG A 107 5.82 12.90 -5.20
CA ARG A 107 6.24 13.82 -6.24
C ARG A 107 5.17 14.10 -7.28
N LEU A 108 4.30 13.13 -7.56
CA LEU A 108 3.38 13.16 -8.70
C LEU A 108 1.91 13.35 -8.32
N VAL A 109 1.54 13.03 -7.07
CA VAL A 109 0.17 13.17 -6.55
C VAL A 109 0.02 14.41 -5.67
N LEU A 110 0.99 14.72 -4.81
CA LEU A 110 0.95 15.87 -3.90
C LEU A 110 2.08 16.89 -4.18
N PRO A 111 2.25 17.41 -5.41
CA PRO A 111 3.40 18.25 -5.75
C PRO A 111 3.36 19.67 -5.14
N ARG A 112 2.24 20.11 -4.57
CA ARG A 112 2.04 21.52 -4.15
C ARG A 112 2.61 21.84 -2.77
N PHE A 113 2.71 20.85 -1.87
CA PHE A 113 3.24 21.01 -0.52
C PHE A 113 4.21 19.88 -0.17
N SER A 114 4.92 20.04 0.96
CA SER A 114 5.89 19.05 1.44
C SER A 114 5.26 18.13 2.47
N THR A 115 4.92 16.90 2.08
CA THR A 115 4.34 15.89 3.00
C THR A 115 5.20 15.65 4.23
N ARG A 116 6.53 15.69 4.09
CA ARG A 116 7.45 15.63 5.23
C ARG A 116 7.26 16.80 6.20
N LYS A 117 7.16 18.03 5.70
CA LYS A 117 6.97 19.22 6.54
C LYS A 117 5.64 19.10 7.30
N GLU A 118 4.58 18.78 6.57
CA GLU A 118 3.24 18.58 7.12
C GLU A 118 3.23 17.55 8.25
N ILE A 119 3.93 16.42 8.09
CA ILE A 119 3.93 15.36 9.10
C ILE A 119 4.83 15.69 10.30
N ILE A 120 6.02 16.26 10.07
CA ILE A 120 7.05 16.39 11.10
C ILE A 120 6.95 17.73 11.84
N GLU A 121 6.73 18.82 11.11
CA GLU A 121 6.67 20.16 11.67
C GLU A 121 5.23 20.51 12.08
N ASP A 122 4.29 20.38 11.15
CA ASP A 122 2.89 20.79 11.36
C ASP A 122 2.06 19.72 12.10
N ARG A 123 2.55 18.46 12.15
CA ARG A 123 1.88 17.30 12.77
C ARG A 123 0.49 17.04 12.19
N ASN A 124 0.35 17.28 10.89
CA ASN A 124 -0.87 17.14 10.11
C ASN A 124 -1.30 15.67 10.01
N ILE A 125 -2.33 15.31 10.78
CA ILE A 125 -2.87 13.93 10.81
C ILE A 125 -3.52 13.59 9.47
N GLY A 126 -4.10 14.56 8.75
CA GLY A 126 -4.67 14.38 7.42
C GLY A 126 -3.61 13.89 6.43
N THR A 127 -2.46 14.57 6.36
CA THR A 127 -1.32 14.12 5.56
C THR A 127 -0.82 12.74 5.99
N GLY A 128 -0.75 12.48 7.31
CA GLY A 128 -0.42 11.14 7.84
C GLY A 128 -1.37 10.04 7.36
N ALA A 129 -2.68 10.33 7.26
CA ALA A 129 -3.69 9.40 6.75
C ALA A 129 -3.52 9.14 5.24
N VAL A 130 -3.18 10.17 4.47
CA VAL A 130 -2.89 10.03 3.04
C VAL A 130 -1.66 9.16 2.82
N GLU A 131 -0.57 9.38 3.57
CA GLU A 131 0.61 8.51 3.48
C GLU A 131 0.27 7.06 3.82
N ALA A 132 -0.49 6.84 4.90
CA ALA A 132 -0.88 5.51 5.34
C ALA A 132 -1.65 4.77 4.24
N GLY A 133 -2.63 5.44 3.63
CA GLY A 133 -3.41 4.90 2.52
C GLY A 133 -2.57 4.62 1.27
N ALA A 134 -1.65 5.54 0.95
CA ALA A 134 -0.71 5.38 -0.17
C ALA A 134 0.25 4.18 0.03
N TYR A 135 0.80 4.00 1.24
CA TYR A 135 1.63 2.82 1.53
C TYR A 135 0.84 1.53 1.37
N VAL A 136 -0.35 1.45 1.97
CA VAL A 136 -1.18 0.25 1.86
C VAL A 136 -1.54 -0.01 0.40
N ALA A 137 -1.93 1.01 -0.36
CA ALA A 137 -2.26 0.86 -1.78
C ALA A 137 -1.09 0.34 -2.62
N THR A 138 0.09 0.96 -2.50
CA THR A 138 1.30 0.51 -3.20
C THR A 138 1.71 -0.89 -2.76
N ALA A 139 1.62 -1.21 -1.47
CA ALA A 139 1.94 -2.53 -0.95
C ALA A 139 0.99 -3.60 -1.49
N LEU A 140 -0.30 -3.31 -1.63
CA LEU A 140 -1.28 -4.23 -2.21
C LEU A 140 -0.99 -4.53 -3.69
N VAL A 141 -0.53 -3.54 -4.46
CA VAL A 141 -0.04 -3.77 -5.84
C VAL A 141 1.13 -4.75 -5.83
N VAL A 142 2.13 -4.50 -4.98
CA VAL A 142 3.34 -5.34 -4.86
C VAL A 142 2.96 -6.75 -4.39
N ALA A 143 2.08 -6.86 -3.40
CA ALA A 143 1.61 -8.13 -2.85
C ALA A 143 0.97 -9.01 -3.93
N GLY A 144 0.08 -8.44 -4.75
CA GLY A 144 -0.53 -9.22 -5.84
C GLY A 144 0.48 -9.60 -6.93
N ALA A 145 1.39 -8.68 -7.24
CA ALA A 145 2.45 -8.93 -8.23
C ALA A 145 3.52 -9.93 -7.74
N ALA A 146 3.65 -10.14 -6.43
CA ALA A 146 4.47 -11.18 -5.83
C ALA A 146 3.71 -12.52 -5.71
N HIS A 147 2.40 -12.49 -5.48
CA HIS A 147 1.56 -13.70 -5.40
C HIS A 147 1.59 -14.52 -6.71
N GLY A 148 1.66 -13.86 -7.87
CA GLY A 148 1.75 -14.50 -9.19
C GLY A 148 3.16 -14.94 -9.59
N GLU A 149 3.95 -15.52 -8.67
CA GLU A 149 5.41 -15.77 -8.78
C GLU A 149 5.87 -16.56 -10.03
N SER A 150 4.95 -17.07 -10.86
CA SER A 150 5.24 -17.71 -12.15
C SER A 150 5.99 -16.81 -13.15
N GLY A 151 5.93 -15.49 -13.02
CA GLY A 151 6.61 -14.54 -13.91
C GLY A 151 7.95 -14.01 -13.42
N GLY A 152 8.36 -14.35 -12.19
CA GLY A 152 9.60 -13.86 -11.57
C GLY A 152 9.63 -12.34 -11.35
N ALA A 153 10.79 -11.84 -10.91
CA ALA A 153 10.99 -10.43 -10.53
C ALA A 153 10.65 -9.41 -11.64
N MET A 154 10.86 -9.77 -12.92
CA MET A 154 10.57 -8.87 -14.04
C MET A 154 9.06 -8.61 -14.18
N SER A 155 8.23 -9.63 -13.99
CA SER A 155 6.77 -9.47 -14.00
C SER A 155 6.32 -8.61 -12.82
N THR A 156 6.88 -8.85 -11.63
CA THR A 156 6.58 -8.06 -10.42
C THR A 156 6.91 -6.58 -10.61
N LEU A 157 8.08 -6.27 -11.18
CA LEU A 157 8.49 -4.89 -11.49
C LEU A 157 7.58 -4.23 -12.52
N ALA A 158 7.16 -4.96 -13.56
CA ALA A 158 6.27 -4.44 -14.59
C ALA A 158 4.87 -4.13 -14.04
N PHE A 159 4.29 -5.05 -13.26
CA PHE A 159 2.98 -4.83 -12.63
C PHE A 159 3.03 -3.79 -11.52
N PHE A 160 4.13 -3.70 -10.77
CA PHE A 160 4.37 -2.58 -9.87
C PHE A 160 4.33 -1.25 -10.63
N ALA A 161 5.09 -1.12 -11.72
CA ALA A 161 5.11 0.10 -12.51
C ALA A 161 3.71 0.45 -13.07
N ALA A 162 3.00 -0.53 -13.61
CA ALA A 162 1.64 -0.35 -14.11
C ALA A 162 0.65 0.04 -13.00
N GLY A 163 0.76 -0.59 -11.83
CA GLY A 163 -0.04 -0.27 -10.65
C GLY A 163 0.24 1.12 -10.11
N GLN A 164 1.50 1.56 -10.05
CA GLN A 164 1.84 2.94 -9.66
C GLN A 164 1.24 3.96 -10.64
N VAL A 165 1.30 3.69 -11.95
CA VAL A 165 0.63 4.53 -12.95
C VAL A 165 -0.87 4.59 -12.70
N ALA A 166 -1.52 3.46 -12.40
CA ALA A 166 -2.94 3.42 -12.09
C ALA A 166 -3.28 4.17 -10.79
N LEU A 167 -2.49 4.03 -9.72
CA LEU A 167 -2.67 4.79 -8.48
C LEU A 167 -2.56 6.30 -8.72
N ILE A 168 -1.56 6.75 -9.48
CA ILE A 168 -1.39 8.17 -9.84
C ILE A 168 -2.57 8.66 -10.69
N ALA A 169 -3.00 7.86 -11.68
CA ALA A 169 -4.13 8.21 -12.52
C ALA A 169 -5.43 8.32 -11.71
N PHE A 170 -5.67 7.39 -10.79
CA PHE A 170 -6.82 7.42 -9.90
C PHE A 170 -6.78 8.62 -8.95
N ALA A 171 -5.61 8.93 -8.39
CA ALA A 171 -5.44 10.09 -7.53
C ALA A 171 -5.78 11.40 -8.25
N LYS A 172 -5.31 11.56 -9.49
CA LYS A 172 -5.65 12.72 -10.34
C LYS A 172 -7.13 12.75 -10.71
N LEU A 173 -7.72 11.58 -10.99
CA LEU A 173 -9.16 11.46 -11.24
C LEU A 173 -9.95 11.90 -10.00
N TYR A 174 -9.54 11.47 -8.81
CA TYR A 174 -10.18 11.80 -7.54
C TYR A 174 -10.19 13.32 -7.31
N ASP A 175 -9.04 13.98 -7.44
CA ASP A 175 -8.90 15.45 -7.30
C ASP A 175 -9.71 16.21 -8.37
N TRP A 176 -9.84 15.65 -9.57
CA TRP A 176 -10.63 16.28 -10.65
C TRP A 176 -12.15 16.19 -10.43
N ILE A 177 -12.65 15.10 -9.86
CA ILE A 177 -14.09 14.90 -9.64
C ILE A 177 -14.58 15.46 -8.30
N THR A 178 -13.66 15.77 -7.37
CA THR A 178 -14.00 16.42 -6.10
C THR A 178 -14.38 17.88 -6.34
N PRO A 179 -15.41 18.40 -5.65
CA PRO A 179 -15.82 19.80 -5.80
C PRO A 179 -14.91 20.79 -5.05
N TYR A 180 -13.98 20.31 -4.22
CA TYR A 180 -13.00 21.08 -3.48
C TYR A 180 -11.58 20.77 -3.98
N ASP A 181 -10.63 21.67 -3.71
CA ASP A 181 -9.22 21.46 -4.01
C ASP A 181 -8.59 20.53 -2.96
N LEU A 182 -8.28 19.30 -3.34
CA LEU A 182 -7.76 18.31 -2.40
C LEU A 182 -6.44 18.76 -1.75
N HIS A 183 -5.61 19.50 -2.47
CA HIS A 183 -4.31 19.92 -1.95
C HIS A 183 -4.47 21.00 -0.89
N GLU A 184 -5.32 21.98 -1.14
CA GLU A 184 -5.61 23.06 -0.19
C GLU A 184 -6.21 22.52 1.10
N GLU A 185 -7.16 21.57 0.99
CA GLU A 185 -7.76 20.93 2.15
C GLU A 185 -6.72 20.16 2.97
N ILE A 186 -5.89 19.33 2.32
CA ILE A 186 -4.87 18.56 3.04
C ILE A 186 -3.82 19.49 3.68
N GLU A 187 -3.34 20.51 2.97
CA GLU A 187 -2.37 21.49 3.49
C GLU A 187 -2.95 22.34 4.64
N SER A 188 -4.27 22.47 4.71
CA SER A 188 -4.98 23.17 5.80
C SER A 188 -5.32 22.26 6.99
N ASP A 189 -4.56 21.19 7.21
CA ASP A 189 -4.73 20.22 8.29
C ASP A 189 -6.09 19.48 8.31
N ASN A 190 -6.75 19.36 7.16
CA ASN A 190 -8.05 18.70 7.09
C ASN A 190 -7.93 17.17 7.18
N VAL A 191 -8.21 16.64 8.37
CA VAL A 191 -8.18 15.20 8.64
C VAL A 191 -9.23 14.45 7.83
N ALA A 192 -10.41 15.03 7.61
CA ALA A 192 -11.49 14.37 6.86
C ALA A 192 -11.09 14.19 5.39
N ALA A 193 -10.56 15.24 4.76
CA ALA A 193 -10.03 15.17 3.39
C ALA A 193 -8.91 14.11 3.28
N GLY A 194 -7.96 14.14 4.21
CA GLY A 194 -6.85 13.19 4.22
C GLY A 194 -7.28 11.74 4.40
N VAL A 195 -8.20 11.46 5.33
CA VAL A 195 -8.75 10.11 5.56
C VAL A 195 -9.59 9.65 4.36
N ALA A 196 -10.43 10.51 3.79
CA ALA A 196 -11.26 10.18 2.64
C ALA A 196 -10.40 9.84 1.41
N PHE A 197 -9.36 10.61 1.16
CA PHE A 197 -8.43 10.36 0.06
C PHE A 197 -7.57 9.12 0.32
N GLY A 198 -6.97 9.00 1.51
CA GLY A 198 -6.19 7.83 1.91
C GLY A 198 -7.00 6.53 1.82
N GLY A 199 -8.24 6.52 2.31
CA GLY A 199 -9.15 5.38 2.18
C GLY A 199 -9.49 5.05 0.72
N SER A 200 -9.66 6.06 -0.13
CA SER A 200 -9.89 5.87 -1.57
C SER A 200 -8.67 5.27 -2.27
N MET A 201 -7.45 5.66 -1.86
CA MET A 201 -6.21 5.02 -2.32
C MET A 201 -6.15 3.55 -1.93
N VAL A 202 -6.51 3.20 -0.69
CA VAL A 202 -6.61 1.79 -0.27
C VAL A 202 -7.61 1.03 -1.12
N ALA A 203 -8.78 1.62 -1.40
CA ALA A 203 -9.83 0.99 -2.19
C ALA A 203 -9.35 0.65 -3.62
N ILE A 204 -8.67 1.58 -4.30
CA ILE A 204 -8.07 1.27 -5.61
C ILE A 204 -6.91 0.28 -5.48
N GLY A 205 -6.14 0.32 -4.38
CA GLY A 205 -5.11 -0.67 -4.07
C GLY A 205 -5.66 -2.10 -3.99
N VAL A 206 -6.84 -2.30 -3.41
CA VAL A 206 -7.52 -3.61 -3.35
C VAL A 206 -7.95 -4.09 -4.74
N VAL A 207 -8.47 -3.20 -5.59
CA VAL A 207 -8.77 -3.54 -6.99
C VAL A 207 -7.49 -3.96 -7.72
N LEU A 208 -6.41 -3.20 -7.55
CA LEU A 208 -5.14 -3.46 -8.20
C LEU A 208 -4.49 -4.75 -7.70
N LEU A 209 -4.57 -5.05 -6.40
CA LEU A 209 -4.17 -6.35 -5.84
C LEU A 209 -4.82 -7.48 -6.64
N ARG A 210 -6.16 -7.45 -6.78
CA ARG A 210 -6.87 -8.50 -7.52
C ARG A 210 -6.43 -8.56 -8.98
N ALA A 211 -6.18 -7.41 -9.61
CA ALA A 211 -5.75 -7.34 -11.00
C ALA A 211 -4.31 -7.84 -11.22
N THR A 212 -3.43 -7.77 -10.20
CA THR A 212 -2.03 -8.23 -10.30
C THR A 212 -1.81 -9.67 -9.83
N MET A 213 -2.75 -10.27 -9.09
CA MET A 213 -2.67 -11.66 -8.62
C MET A 213 -2.88 -12.72 -9.72
N GLU A 214 -3.24 -12.34 -10.93
CA GLU A 214 -3.45 -13.31 -12.01
C GLU A 214 -2.13 -14.03 -12.39
N PRO A 215 -2.14 -15.36 -12.58
CA PRO A 215 -0.96 -16.10 -12.98
C PRO A 215 -0.30 -15.50 -14.21
N TYR A 216 1.03 -15.35 -14.18
CA TYR A 216 1.76 -14.81 -15.32
C TYR A 216 1.83 -15.85 -16.44
N VAL A 217 1.32 -15.48 -17.61
CA VAL A 217 1.39 -16.25 -18.87
C VAL A 217 2.19 -15.46 -19.91
N GLY A 218 1.99 -14.15 -19.96
CA GLY A 218 2.72 -13.23 -20.83
C GLY A 218 2.12 -11.82 -20.80
N PHE A 219 2.95 -10.80 -21.01
CA PHE A 219 2.53 -9.40 -20.84
C PHE A 219 1.27 -9.02 -21.64
N ALA A 220 1.10 -9.51 -22.87
CA ALA A 220 -0.06 -9.17 -23.68
C ALA A 220 -1.37 -9.73 -23.09
N GLU A 221 -1.35 -10.98 -22.64
CA GLU A 221 -2.52 -11.65 -22.05
C GLU A 221 -2.84 -11.06 -20.68
N ASN A 222 -1.83 -10.96 -19.80
CA ASN A 222 -2.04 -10.37 -18.48
C ASN A 222 -2.48 -8.90 -18.56
N ALA A 223 -1.96 -8.10 -19.52
CA ALA A 223 -2.46 -6.74 -19.75
C ALA A 223 -3.92 -6.71 -20.20
N GLY A 224 -4.34 -7.71 -20.99
CA GLY A 224 -5.72 -7.91 -21.41
C GLY A 224 -6.71 -8.14 -20.25
N HIS A 225 -6.24 -8.72 -19.13
CA HIS A 225 -7.03 -8.87 -17.90
C HIS A 225 -6.89 -7.67 -16.96
N PHE A 226 -5.68 -7.13 -16.83
CA PHE A 226 -5.36 -6.04 -15.91
C PHE A 226 -6.08 -4.73 -16.29
N LEU A 227 -6.04 -4.32 -17.56
CA LEU A 227 -6.58 -3.03 -17.99
C LEU A 227 -8.12 -2.93 -17.82
N PRO A 228 -8.94 -3.92 -18.23
CA PRO A 228 -10.38 -3.85 -18.00
C PRO A 228 -10.74 -3.79 -16.52
N LEU A 229 -10.05 -4.56 -15.67
CA LEU A 229 -10.29 -4.54 -14.22
C LEU A 229 -10.01 -3.17 -13.61
N ILE A 230 -8.95 -2.49 -14.05
CA ILE A 230 -8.66 -1.12 -13.61
C ILE A 230 -9.78 -0.17 -14.03
N VAL A 231 -10.18 -0.22 -15.30
CA VAL A 231 -11.25 0.68 -15.81
C VAL A 231 -12.55 0.45 -15.05
N ILE A 232 -12.93 -0.81 -14.85
CA ILE A 232 -14.12 -1.17 -14.08
C ILE A 232 -13.97 -0.70 -12.63
N GLY A 233 -12.80 -0.89 -12.02
CA GLY A 233 -12.53 -0.44 -10.65
C GLY A 233 -12.62 1.07 -10.49
N PHE A 234 -12.08 1.84 -11.43
CA PHE A 234 -12.19 3.31 -11.43
C PHE A 234 -13.65 3.73 -11.49
N VAL A 235 -14.41 3.17 -12.44
CA VAL A 235 -15.84 3.46 -12.57
C VAL A 235 -16.59 3.06 -11.29
N ALA A 236 -16.33 1.87 -10.76
CA ALA A 236 -16.97 1.36 -9.54
C ALA A 236 -16.69 2.26 -8.34
N LEU A 237 -15.46 2.74 -8.15
CA LEU A 237 -15.10 3.64 -7.06
C LEU A 237 -15.72 5.03 -7.21
N VAL A 238 -15.79 5.56 -8.43
CA VAL A 238 -16.50 6.81 -8.72
C VAL A 238 -17.99 6.67 -8.41
N VAL A 239 -18.62 5.59 -8.85
CA VAL A 239 -20.03 5.29 -8.55
C VAL A 239 -20.23 5.09 -7.05
N ALA A 240 -19.36 4.33 -6.39
CA ALA A 240 -19.43 4.07 -4.95
C ALA A 240 -19.36 5.37 -4.16
N ARG A 241 -18.52 6.34 -4.56
CA ARG A 241 -18.49 7.67 -3.97
C ARG A 241 -19.86 8.36 -4.03
N PHE A 242 -20.44 8.48 -5.23
CA PHE A 242 -21.75 9.12 -5.39
C PHE A 242 -22.89 8.41 -4.67
N VAL A 243 -22.83 7.07 -4.60
CA VAL A 243 -23.79 6.26 -3.84
C VAL A 243 -23.62 6.50 -2.35
N THR A 244 -22.39 6.51 -1.84
CA THR A 244 -22.08 6.73 -0.41
C THR A 244 -22.57 8.11 0.02
N ASP A 245 -22.27 9.16 -0.76
CA ASP A 245 -22.75 10.52 -0.52
C ASP A 245 -24.28 10.57 -0.38
N ARG A 246 -25.02 9.82 -1.23
CA ARG A 246 -26.50 9.85 -1.21
C ARG A 246 -27.13 8.90 -0.19
N ALA A 247 -26.55 7.73 0.01
CA ALA A 247 -27.15 6.64 0.77
C ALA A 247 -26.76 6.68 2.25
N LEU A 248 -25.52 7.06 2.58
CA LEU A 248 -25.03 7.07 3.97
C LEU A 248 -25.24 8.41 4.66
N LEU A 249 -25.22 9.52 3.92
CA LEU A 249 -25.45 10.87 4.45
C LEU A 249 -26.63 11.54 3.71
N PRO A 250 -27.88 11.15 3.97
CA PRO A 250 -29.03 11.71 3.25
C PRO A 250 -29.29 13.19 3.57
N ASN A 251 -28.78 13.71 4.70
CA ASN A 251 -29.06 15.07 5.20
C ASN A 251 -27.86 16.04 5.08
N SER A 252 -26.70 15.57 4.62
CA SER A 252 -25.48 16.37 4.39
C SER A 252 -24.64 15.68 3.32
N SER A 253 -23.87 16.40 2.51
CA SER A 253 -23.00 15.75 1.51
C SER A 253 -21.62 15.47 2.10
N LEU A 254 -20.96 14.36 1.72
CA LEU A 254 -19.57 14.13 2.12
C LEU A 254 -18.66 15.29 1.72
N SER A 255 -18.96 15.96 0.61
CA SER A 255 -18.21 17.13 0.18
C SER A 255 -18.34 18.31 1.13
N HIS A 256 -19.48 18.47 1.81
CA HIS A 256 -19.72 19.54 2.79
C HIS A 256 -19.18 19.23 4.18
N GLU A 257 -19.11 17.94 4.55
CA GLU A 257 -18.45 17.51 5.79
C GLU A 257 -16.92 17.52 5.65
N ILE A 258 -16.42 17.39 4.41
CA ILE A 258 -15.00 17.50 4.11
C ILE A 258 -14.61 18.96 3.95
N ALA A 259 -15.33 19.79 3.20
CA ALA A 259 -14.98 21.20 2.92
C ALA A 259 -16.13 22.18 3.23
#